data_AF-A0A381T9S1-F1
#
_entry.id   AF-A0A381T9S1-F1
#
_cell.length_a   1.000
_cell.length_b   1.000
_cell.length_c   1.000
_cell.angle_alpha   90.00
_cell.angle_beta   90.00
_cell.angle_gamma   90.00
#
_symmetry.space_group_name_H-M   'P 1'
#
loop_
_entity.id
_entity.type
_entity.pdbx_description
1 polymer ?
#
loop_
_entity_poly.entity_id
_entity_poly.type
_entity_poly.pdbx_seq_one_letter_code
_entity_poly.pdbx_strand_id
1 'polypeptide(L)'
;MASRAFDTFITYKIISALVTDWEDMPAFEQGIIDEKGKLLKKTSKLKTKEEKEAFTLFHRLIFNLKRLIQRLPGGSSKLASYAAGLFLIKEEIDTERLLNEGESYVEELLQD
;
A
#
# COMPACT_ATOMS: atom_id res chain seq x y z
N MET A 1 -13.46 -13.89 14.82
CA MET A 1 -12.00 -13.73 15.06
C MET A 1 -11.26 -13.48 13.76
N ALA A 2 -11.50 -14.26 12.70
CA ALA A 2 -10.91 -14.05 11.38
C ALA A 2 -11.07 -12.61 10.82
N SER A 3 -12.24 -11.99 10.98
CA SER A 3 -12.45 -10.59 10.52
C SER A 3 -11.53 -9.58 11.23
N ARG A 4 -11.21 -9.73 12.53
CA ARG A 4 -10.37 -8.72 13.23
C ARG A 4 -8.90 -8.77 12.80
N ALA A 5 -8.34 -9.96 12.60
CA ALA A 5 -6.97 -10.12 12.11
C ALA A 5 -6.87 -9.59 10.67
N PHE A 6 -7.86 -9.93 9.83
CA PHE A 6 -7.97 -9.40 8.48
C PHE A 6 -8.12 -7.87 8.45
N ASP A 7 -8.99 -7.29 9.26
CA ASP A 7 -9.19 -5.84 9.37
C ASP A 7 -7.87 -5.15 9.77
N THR A 8 -7.12 -5.76 10.71
CA THR A 8 -5.80 -5.26 11.15
C THR A 8 -4.78 -5.32 10.03
N PHE A 9 -4.71 -6.45 9.31
CA PHE A 9 -3.84 -6.63 8.15
C PHE A 9 -4.12 -5.61 7.03
N ILE A 10 -5.38 -5.44 6.65
CA ILE A 10 -5.78 -4.49 5.60
C ILE A 10 -5.48 -3.05 6.05
N THR A 11 -5.78 -2.71 7.31
CA THR A 11 -5.48 -1.38 7.88
C THR A 11 -3.98 -1.11 7.81
N TYR A 12 -3.17 -2.07 8.24
CA TYR A 12 -1.71 -1.97 8.18
C TYR A 12 -1.21 -1.78 6.74
N LYS A 13 -1.71 -2.56 5.76
CA LYS A 13 -1.32 -2.40 4.34
C LYS A 13 -1.70 -1.04 3.77
N ILE A 14 -2.89 -0.53 4.09
CA ILE A 14 -3.35 0.79 3.64
C ILE A 14 -2.46 1.89 4.21
N ILE A 15 -2.25 1.91 5.54
CA ILE A 15 -1.43 2.95 6.19
C ILE A 15 0.00 2.88 5.68
N SER A 16 0.58 1.67 5.59
CA SER A 16 1.91 1.45 5.04
C SER A 16 2.05 2.05 3.64
N ALA A 17 1.16 1.68 2.71
CA ALA A 17 1.19 2.21 1.35
C ALA A 17 0.90 3.72 1.25
N LEU A 18 0.16 4.30 2.21
CA LEU A 18 -0.04 5.75 2.26
C LEU A 18 1.21 6.51 2.70
N VAL A 19 2.02 5.94 3.59
CA VAL A 19 3.19 6.61 4.17
C VAL A 19 4.50 6.31 3.44
N THR A 20 4.64 5.14 2.83
CA THR A 20 5.81 4.77 2.00
C THR A 20 6.04 5.81 0.92
N ASP A 21 7.28 6.28 0.76
CA ASP A 21 7.62 7.28 -0.24
C ASP A 21 7.41 6.74 -1.65
N TRP A 22 7.16 7.65 -2.61
CA TRP A 22 6.87 7.23 -3.99
C TRP A 22 8.02 6.44 -4.60
N GLU A 23 9.26 6.82 -4.28
CA GLU A 23 10.48 6.20 -4.79
C GLU A 23 10.69 4.77 -4.25
N ASP A 24 10.12 4.45 -3.09
CA ASP A 24 10.18 3.13 -2.46
C ASP A 24 9.05 2.20 -2.92
N MET A 25 8.17 2.66 -3.81
CA MET A 25 7.07 1.83 -4.33
C MET A 25 7.58 0.92 -5.45
N PRO A 26 7.16 -0.36 -5.50
CA PRO A 26 7.45 -1.22 -6.65
C PRO A 26 6.98 -0.61 -7.98
N ALA A 27 5.90 0.17 -7.96
CA ALA A 27 5.41 0.87 -9.14
C ALA A 27 6.39 1.94 -9.67
N PHE A 28 7.21 2.55 -8.81
CA PHE A 28 8.25 3.49 -9.21
C PHE A 28 9.43 2.74 -9.84
N GLU A 29 9.89 1.66 -9.21
CA GLU A 29 10.94 0.79 -9.77
C GLU A 29 10.58 0.26 -11.16
N GLN A 30 9.31 -0.11 -11.36
CA GLN A 30 8.77 -0.57 -12.64
C GLN A 30 8.49 0.57 -13.65
N GLY A 31 8.80 1.82 -13.32
CA GLY A 31 8.56 2.99 -14.18
C GLY A 31 7.07 3.27 -14.48
N ILE A 32 6.17 2.81 -13.61
CA ILE A 32 4.72 2.99 -13.74
C ILE A 32 4.32 4.38 -13.24
N ILE A 33 4.99 4.88 -12.20
CA ILE A 33 4.79 6.21 -11.62
C ILE A 33 6.11 6.99 -11.53
N ASP A 34 6.03 8.32 -11.43
CA ASP A 34 7.19 9.19 -11.13
C ASP A 34 7.38 9.44 -9.62
N GLU A 35 8.39 10.25 -9.25
CA GLU A 35 8.74 10.57 -7.86
C GLU A 35 7.65 11.36 -7.12
N LYS A 36 6.65 11.86 -7.84
CA LYS A 36 5.47 12.55 -7.30
C LYS A 36 4.22 11.68 -7.39
N GLY A 37 4.40 10.41 -7.72
CA GLY A 37 3.35 9.44 -7.93
C GLY A 37 2.54 9.67 -9.20
N LYS A 38 2.91 10.57 -10.13
CA LYS A 38 2.17 10.75 -11.39
C LYS A 38 2.25 9.48 -12.23
N LEU A 39 1.14 9.09 -12.85
CA LEU A 39 1.09 7.91 -13.70
C LEU A 39 1.87 8.14 -15.02
N LEU A 40 2.89 7.33 -15.27
CA LEU A 40 3.69 7.31 -16.50
C LEU A 40 3.23 6.20 -17.45
N LYS A 41 2.79 5.06 -16.89
CA LYS A 41 2.34 3.89 -17.66
C LYS A 41 0.93 3.47 -17.27
N LYS A 42 0.01 3.46 -18.24
CA LYS A 42 -1.39 3.03 -18.01
C LYS A 42 -1.45 1.52 -17.74
N THR A 43 -2.43 1.08 -16.95
CA THR A 43 -2.67 -0.34 -16.62
C THR A 43 -2.77 -1.22 -17.87
N SER A 44 -3.38 -0.75 -18.96
CA SER A 44 -3.49 -1.49 -20.23
C SER A 44 -2.17 -1.73 -20.94
N LYS A 45 -1.10 -1.05 -20.54
CA LYS A 45 0.25 -1.19 -21.12
C LYS A 45 1.17 -2.07 -20.26
N LEU A 46 0.70 -2.56 -19.11
CA LEU A 46 1.48 -3.43 -18.23
C LEU A 46 1.54 -4.84 -18.83
N LYS A 47 2.75 -5.35 -19.03
CA LYS A 47 3.02 -6.60 -19.74
C LYS A 47 3.47 -7.70 -18.79
N THR A 48 4.42 -7.39 -17.91
CA THR A 48 5.04 -8.39 -17.03
C THR A 48 4.16 -8.66 -15.82
N LYS A 49 4.45 -9.77 -15.12
CA LYS A 49 3.74 -10.14 -13.89
C LYS A 49 4.05 -9.11 -12.80
N GLU A 50 5.32 -8.74 -12.68
CA GLU A 50 5.87 -7.79 -11.72
C GLU A 50 5.21 -6.42 -11.88
N GLU A 51 5.03 -5.95 -13.11
CA GLU A 51 4.32 -4.71 -13.41
C GLU A 51 2.87 -4.73 -12.95
N LYS A 52 2.18 -5.86 -13.17
CA LYS A 52 0.76 -6.02 -12.81
C LYS A 52 0.59 -6.11 -11.29
N GLU A 53 1.51 -6.77 -10.60
CA GLU A 53 1.55 -6.90 -9.14
C GLU A 53 1.90 -5.57 -8.47
N ALA A 54 2.82 -4.80 -9.05
CA ALA A 54 3.18 -3.46 -8.57
C ALA A 54 2.03 -2.43 -8.74
N PHE A 55 1.02 -2.71 -9.57
CA PHE A 55 -0.03 -1.75 -9.90
C PHE A 55 -1.44 -2.37 -10.02
N THR A 56 -1.81 -3.17 -9.02
CA THR A 56 -3.15 -3.77 -8.88
C THR A 56 -4.26 -2.72 -8.65
N LEU A 57 -5.52 -3.18 -8.52
CA LEU A 57 -6.64 -2.31 -8.12
C LEU A 57 -6.40 -1.63 -6.76
N PHE A 58 -5.84 -2.35 -5.80
CA PHE A 58 -5.48 -1.81 -4.49
C PHE A 58 -4.53 -0.60 -4.63
N HIS A 59 -3.40 -0.78 -5.34
CA HIS A 59 -2.43 0.30 -5.56
C HIS A 59 -3.05 1.52 -6.24
N ARG A 60 -3.89 1.31 -7.26
CA ARG A 60 -4.59 2.41 -7.95
C ARG A 60 -5.45 3.23 -6.99
N LEU A 61 -6.21 2.57 -6.12
CA LEU A 61 -7.05 3.22 -5.13
C LEU A 61 -6.21 4.01 -4.12
N ILE A 62 -5.21 3.36 -3.52
CA ILE A 62 -4.36 3.97 -2.49
C ILE A 62 -3.52 5.11 -3.05
N PHE A 63 -2.98 4.98 -4.26
CA PHE A 63 -2.18 6.03 -4.87
C PHE A 63 -3.03 7.26 -5.21
N ASN A 64 -4.28 7.05 -5.65
CA ASN A 64 -5.22 8.17 -5.83
C ASN A 64 -5.51 8.87 -4.50
N LEU A 65 -5.74 8.11 -3.43
CA LEU A 65 -5.94 8.66 -2.09
C LEU A 65 -4.71 9.42 -1.59
N LYS A 66 -3.50 8.85 -1.72
CA LYS A 66 -2.23 9.50 -1.35
C LYS A 66 -2.05 10.83 -2.07
N ARG A 67 -2.29 10.88 -3.39
CA ARG A 67 -2.24 12.13 -4.17
C ARG A 67 -3.27 13.16 -3.70
N LEU A 68 -4.49 12.74 -3.36
CA LEU A 68 -5.51 13.63 -2.83
C LEU A 68 -5.06 14.22 -1.49
N ILE A 69 -4.57 13.38 -0.58
CA ILE A 69 -4.06 13.81 0.73
C ILE A 69 -2.90 14.80 0.55
N GLN A 70 -1.92 14.50 -0.29
CA GLN A 70 -0.75 15.37 -0.53
C GLN A 70 -1.11 16.73 -1.14
N ARG A 71 -2.25 16.85 -1.83
CA ARG A 71 -2.75 18.13 -2.36
C ARG A 71 -3.45 19.00 -1.31
N LEU A 72 -3.86 18.44 -0.17
CA LEU A 72 -4.47 19.21 0.91
C LEU A 72 -3.40 20.00 1.66
N PRO A 73 -3.71 21.22 2.17
CA PRO A 73 -2.82 21.94 3.07
C PRO A 73 -2.42 21.06 4.27
N GLY A 74 -1.12 20.89 4.50
CA GLY A 74 -0.59 20.02 5.55
C GLY A 74 -0.70 18.51 5.28
N GLY A 75 -1.08 18.10 4.07
CA GLY A 75 -1.22 16.69 3.68
C GLY A 75 0.02 15.84 3.92
N SER A 76 1.19 16.33 3.50
CA SER A 76 2.47 15.65 3.74
C SER A 76 2.80 15.53 5.23
N SER A 77 2.51 16.56 6.03
CA SER A 77 2.70 16.52 7.49
C SER A 77 1.82 15.45 8.15
N LYS A 78 0.59 15.26 7.66
CA LYS A 78 -0.30 14.18 8.16
C LYS A 78 0.25 12.80 7.84
N LEU A 79 0.79 12.60 6.64
CA LEU A 79 1.45 11.34 6.27
C LEU A 79 2.66 11.06 7.17
N ALA A 80 3.46 12.09 7.50
CA ALA A 80 4.55 11.93 8.46
C ALA A 80 4.05 11.53 9.86
N SER A 81 2.95 12.10 10.34
CA SER A 81 2.33 11.67 11.59
C SER A 81 1.86 10.20 11.54
N TYR A 82 1.29 9.76 10.42
CA TYR A 82 0.93 8.36 10.23
C TYR A 82 2.15 7.44 10.16
N ALA A 83 3.26 7.90 9.58
CA ALA A 83 4.51 7.14 9.54
C ALA A 83 5.04 6.90 10.96
N ALA A 84 5.02 7.91 11.82
CA ALA A 84 5.39 7.77 13.23
C ALA A 84 4.49 6.78 13.97
N GLY A 85 3.16 6.84 13.77
CA GLY A 85 2.23 5.88 14.35
C GLY A 85 2.46 4.45 13.84
N LEU A 86 2.70 4.30 12.53
CA LEU A 86 3.01 3.00 11.92
C LEU A 86 4.32 2.42 12.46
N PHE A 87 5.33 3.27 12.69
CA PHE A 87 6.59 2.86 13.31
C PHE A 87 6.35 2.27 14.70
N LEU A 88 5.55 2.93 15.55
CA LEU A 88 5.19 2.40 16.87
C LEU A 88 4.43 1.05 16.77
N ILE A 89 3.51 0.92 15.81
CA ILE A 89 2.80 -0.36 15.58
C ILE A 89 3.78 -1.47 15.19
N LYS A 90 4.77 -1.17 14.35
CA LYS A 90 5.81 -2.13 13.93
C LYS A 90 6.69 -2.60 15.08
N GLU A 91 6.91 -1.76 16.09
CA GLU A 91 7.68 -2.14 17.29
C GLU A 91 6.91 -3.11 18.20
N GLU A 92 5.59 -2.96 18.26
CA GLU A 92 4.72 -3.76 19.16
C GLU A 92 4.19 -5.05 18.52
N ILE A 93 4.11 -5.10 17.18
CA ILE A 93 3.50 -6.21 16.45
C ILE A 93 4.55 -6.90 15.57
N ASP A 94 4.56 -8.23 15.61
CA ASP A 94 5.23 -9.06 14.61
C ASP A 94 4.54 -8.90 13.25
N THR A 95 5.01 -7.92 12.49
CA THR A 95 4.39 -7.54 11.21
C THR A 95 4.58 -8.59 10.12
N GLU A 96 5.67 -9.35 10.14
CA GLU A 96 5.89 -10.43 9.18
C GLU A 96 4.87 -11.55 9.40
N ARG A 97 4.67 -11.97 10.65
CA ARG A 97 3.61 -12.92 10.99
C ARG A 97 2.23 -12.40 10.64
N LEU A 98 1.92 -11.13 10.96
CA LEU A 98 0.62 -10.52 10.63
C LEU A 98 0.36 -10.53 9.12
N LEU A 99 1.37 -10.20 8.31
CA LEU A 99 1.26 -10.18 6.86
C LEU A 99 1.02 -11.60 6.32
N ASN A 100 1.78 -12.58 6.79
CA ASN A 100 1.64 -13.98 6.37
C ASN A 100 0.26 -14.56 6.72
N GLU A 101 -0.21 -14.35 7.96
CA GLU A 101 -1.54 -14.78 8.40
C GLU A 101 -2.64 -14.11 7.56
N GLY A 102 -2.53 -12.79 7.33
CA GLY A 102 -3.49 -12.05 6.53
C GLY A 102 -3.55 -12.49 5.07
N GLU A 103 -2.40 -12.78 4.46
CA GLU A 103 -2.32 -13.29 3.08
C GLU A 103 -2.90 -14.70 2.96
N SER A 104 -2.58 -15.60 3.88
CA SER A 104 -3.17 -16.95 3.90
C SER A 104 -4.69 -16.92 4.01
N TYR A 105 -5.24 -16.01 4.82
CA TYR A 105 -6.68 -15.88 5.01
C TYR A 105 -7.38 -15.37 3.74
N VAL A 106 -6.75 -14.45 3.01
CA VAL A 106 -7.27 -13.95 1.73
C VAL A 106 -7.22 -15.04 0.66
N GLU A 107 -6.13 -15.82 0.60
CA GLU A 107 -6.01 -16.92 -0.34
C GLU A 107 -7.08 -18.00 -0.12
N GLU A 108 -7.33 -18.37 1.14
CA GLU A 108 -8.40 -19.29 1.52
C GLU A 108 -9.77 -18.80 0.99
N LEU A 109 -10.10 -17.52 1.21
CA LEU A 109 -11.35 -16.92 0.74
C LEU A 109 -11.51 -16.84 -0.79
N LEU A 110 -10.41 -16.83 -1.54
CA LEU A 110 -10.43 -16.75 -3.01
C LEU A 110 -10.44 -18.12 -3.68
N GLN A 111 -10.18 -19.20 -2.92
CA GLN A 111 -10.21 -20.59 -3.40
C GLN A 111 -11.58 -21.27 -3.22
N ASP A 112 -12.49 -20.67 -2.46
CA ASP A 112 -13.92 -21.01 -2.34
C ASP A 112 -14.79 -20.29 -3.39
#